data_AF-A0A536FKS4-F1
#
_entry.id   AF-A0A536FKS4-F1
#
_cell.length_a   1.000
_cell.length_b   1.000
_cell.length_c   1.000
_cell.angle_alpha   90.00
_cell.angle_beta   90.00
_cell.angle_gamma   90.00
#
_symmetry.space_group_name_H-M   'P 1'
#
loop_
_entity.id
_entity.type
_entity.pdbx_description
1 polymer ?
#
loop_
_entity_poly.entity_id
_entity_poly.type
_entity_poly.pdbx_seq_one_letter_code
_entity_poly.pdbx_strand_id
1 'polypeptide(L)'
;MSRRPPRGFFEGGESPFGRLPTEPSFPTIRVSRRGVIWIIVVAALLLLLFLLKPFATLYTDYLWFRALGFGGVFGTRFAAQIWSFFIFAILFWVIGGANVVLALNANTGRRLSSIGIRQRPLTAPSTILALLVVFLLGLLFGQIGAGQWQTILTFFNQKPFNVQDPIWHRDISFYVFTLPFYRLLWGWLLGVIILMMLMVAGIYFSRSGFQSLQLPPRAIRHLSVLSAVFAALWAVHYQLDLYELLLSKRGFVYGVGAADVAARIPAYWIMTVLMVLIAAGLLVNAAGARLAPLAAALVVWLGAAFLLTVVFPGFVQQFQVKPSELSKENTYIKNEIDFTRQAYGLSGIADRPFTPQDTLTADKVANNPQTVQNARLWDPQLALPSTLENLQSLRTYYQFYPNEVAVDRYQLGGQYLQLLLAARELNPERVTQVANSWVALKL
;
A
#
# COMPACT_ATOMS: atom_id res chain seq x y z
N MET A 1 10.87 -36.80 98.52
CA MET A 1 11.89 -37.09 97.49
C MET A 1 11.25 -37.01 96.11
N SER A 2 11.71 -36.05 95.33
CA SER A 2 11.24 -35.69 93.98
C SER A 2 12.11 -36.33 92.91
N ARG A 3 11.52 -36.99 91.90
CA ARG A 3 12.11 -37.08 90.55
C ARG A 3 10.99 -37.03 89.50
N ARG A 4 10.89 -35.90 88.80
CA ARG A 4 10.08 -35.73 87.58
C ARG A 4 10.86 -36.32 86.39
N PRO A 5 10.19 -36.91 85.38
CA PRO A 5 10.83 -37.24 84.11
C PRO A 5 11.09 -35.97 83.28
N PRO A 6 12.03 -35.99 82.32
CA PRO A 6 12.38 -34.80 81.54
C PRO A 6 11.23 -34.44 80.60
N ARG A 7 10.95 -33.13 80.49
CA ARG A 7 9.98 -32.58 79.54
C ARG A 7 10.45 -32.86 78.11
N GLY A 8 9.74 -33.76 77.44
CA GLY A 8 9.85 -33.97 76.01
C GLY A 8 9.36 -32.76 75.24
N PHE A 9 10.06 -32.47 74.15
CA PHE A 9 10.03 -31.32 73.24
C PHE A 9 8.69 -31.04 72.51
N PHE A 10 7.58 -31.63 72.96
CA PHE A 10 6.29 -31.62 72.26
C PHE A 10 5.13 -31.27 73.22
N GLU A 11 5.23 -30.14 73.92
CA GLU A 11 4.04 -29.44 74.45
C GLU A 11 3.69 -28.31 73.46
N GLY A 12 2.98 -28.68 72.41
CA GLY A 12 2.45 -27.75 71.42
C GLY A 12 1.47 -28.51 70.53
N GLY A 13 0.18 -28.23 70.67
CA GLY A 13 -0.90 -28.83 69.89
C GLY A 13 -0.92 -28.39 68.42
N GLU A 14 0.20 -28.43 67.73
CA GLU A 14 0.28 -28.17 66.29
C GLU A 14 0.60 -29.47 65.55
N SER A 15 -0.28 -29.84 64.63
CA SER A 15 -0.10 -31.00 63.75
C SER A 15 1.19 -30.86 62.90
N PRO A 16 1.91 -31.96 62.59
CA PRO A 16 3.14 -31.91 61.77
C PRO A 16 2.90 -31.44 60.33
N PHE A 17 1.63 -31.38 59.91
CA PHE A 17 1.19 -30.75 58.68
C PHE A 17 0.90 -29.27 58.95
N GLY A 18 1.96 -28.51 59.18
CA GLY A 18 1.90 -27.06 59.11
C GLY A 18 1.27 -26.64 57.78
N ARG A 19 0.19 -25.86 57.89
CA ARG A 19 -0.61 -25.21 56.83
C ARG A 19 0.01 -25.34 55.44
N LEU A 20 -0.63 -26.12 54.56
CA LEU A 20 -0.39 -26.08 53.13
C LEU A 20 -0.29 -24.61 52.69
N PRO A 21 0.69 -24.22 51.85
CA PRO A 21 0.77 -22.84 51.38
C PRO A 21 -0.58 -22.48 50.77
N THR A 22 -1.22 -21.45 51.32
CA THR A 22 -2.43 -20.86 50.72
C THR A 22 -2.11 -20.59 49.26
N GLU A 23 -2.94 -21.10 48.35
CA GLU A 23 -2.82 -20.82 46.92
C GLU A 23 -2.57 -19.31 46.74
N PRO A 24 -1.64 -18.88 45.86
CA PRO A 24 -1.42 -17.47 45.62
C PRO A 24 -2.71 -16.84 45.10
N SER A 25 -3.45 -16.18 45.99
CA SER A 25 -4.66 -15.45 45.62
C SER A 25 -4.22 -14.21 44.83
N PHE A 26 -4.55 -14.16 43.54
CA PHE A 26 -4.40 -12.94 42.77
C PHE A 26 -5.12 -11.79 43.50
N PRO A 27 -4.51 -10.59 43.60
CA PRO A 27 -5.17 -9.46 44.25
C PRO A 27 -6.47 -9.14 43.51
N THR A 28 -7.60 -9.47 44.12
CA THR A 28 -8.91 -9.07 43.57
C THR A 28 -9.06 -7.59 43.83
N ILE A 29 -8.85 -6.76 42.82
CA ILE A 29 -9.13 -5.32 42.90
C ILE A 29 -10.64 -5.17 43.13
N ARG A 30 -11.04 -4.96 44.40
CA ARG A 30 -12.43 -4.69 44.76
C ARG A 30 -12.70 -3.21 44.54
N VAL A 31 -13.18 -2.87 43.34
CA VAL A 31 -13.61 -1.50 43.03
C VAL A 31 -14.90 -1.21 43.79
N SER A 32 -14.93 -0.13 44.58
CA SER A 32 -16.15 0.27 45.29
C SER A 32 -17.24 0.69 44.29
N ARG A 33 -18.53 0.58 44.66
CA ARG A 33 -19.66 1.02 43.81
C ARG A 33 -19.51 2.49 43.37
N ARG A 34 -18.92 3.33 44.22
CA ARG A 34 -18.56 4.72 43.90
C ARG A 34 -17.42 4.82 42.90
N GLY A 35 -16.40 3.96 43.01
CA GLY A 35 -15.30 3.87 42.05
C GLY A 35 -15.75 3.45 40.65
N VAL A 36 -16.69 2.50 40.55
CA VAL A 36 -17.29 2.10 39.25
C VAL A 36 -18.04 3.26 38.61
N ILE A 37 -18.81 4.02 39.39
CA ILE A 37 -19.52 5.22 38.89
C ILE A 37 -18.52 6.25 38.35
N TRP A 38 -17.46 6.56 39.09
CA TRP A 38 -16.42 7.49 38.62
C TRP A 38 -15.70 7.00 37.36
N ILE A 39 -15.42 5.71 37.24
CA ILE A 39 -14.84 5.11 36.02
C ILE A 39 -15.79 5.29 34.83
N ILE A 40 -17.10 5.05 35.01
CA ILE A 40 -18.10 5.25 33.96
C ILE A 40 -18.18 6.73 33.56
N VAL A 41 -18.19 7.65 34.53
CA VAL A 41 -18.24 9.10 34.27
C VAL A 41 -16.98 9.55 33.50
N VAL A 42 -15.79 9.15 33.93
CA VAL A 42 -14.54 9.48 33.23
C VAL A 42 -14.52 8.86 31.85
N ALA A 43 -14.93 7.60 31.69
CA ALA A 43 -15.01 6.94 30.39
C ALA A 43 -16.01 7.63 29.45
N ALA A 44 -17.18 8.04 29.96
CA ALA A 44 -18.18 8.78 29.20
C ALA A 44 -17.65 10.17 28.79
N LEU A 45 -16.95 10.87 29.68
CA LEU A 45 -16.31 12.15 29.37
C LEU A 45 -15.23 12.00 28.30
N LEU A 46 -14.36 10.99 28.42
CA LEU A 46 -13.34 10.69 27.42
C LEU A 46 -13.97 10.33 26.06
N LEU A 47 -15.05 9.54 26.07
CA LEU A 47 -15.79 9.21 24.85
C LEU A 47 -16.41 10.46 24.21
N LEU A 48 -17.00 11.35 25.02
CA LEU A 48 -17.56 12.62 24.54
C LEU A 48 -16.47 13.50 23.88
N LEU A 49 -15.32 13.66 24.55
CA LEU A 49 -14.18 14.41 24.01
C LEU A 49 -13.64 13.79 22.71
N PHE A 50 -13.58 12.46 22.65
CA PHE A 50 -13.17 11.73 21.45
C PHE A 50 -14.13 11.93 20.28
N LEU A 51 -15.44 11.94 20.53
CA LEU A 51 -16.48 12.11 19.51
C LEU A 51 -16.69 13.57 19.07
N LEU A 52 -16.23 14.54 19.87
CA LEU A 52 -16.44 15.96 19.60
C LEU A 52 -15.83 16.41 18.26
N LYS A 53 -14.58 16.01 17.98
CA LYS A 53 -13.91 16.37 16.72
C LYS A 53 -14.58 15.75 15.48
N PRO A 54 -14.84 14.43 15.41
CA PRO A 54 -15.60 13.83 14.30
C PRO A 54 -16.96 14.50 14.08
N PHE A 55 -17.69 14.78 15.17
CA PHE A 55 -18.98 15.44 15.09
C PHE A 55 -18.88 16.88 14.56
N ALA A 56 -17.92 17.66 15.07
CA ALA A 56 -17.68 19.01 14.60
C ALA A 56 -17.31 19.04 13.11
N THR A 57 -16.44 18.13 12.66
CA THR A 57 -16.10 17.99 11.22
C THR A 57 -17.34 17.62 10.40
N LEU A 58 -18.11 16.62 10.83
CA LEU A 58 -19.33 16.20 10.14
C LEU A 58 -20.34 17.34 10.02
N TYR A 59 -20.57 18.07 11.10
CA TYR A 59 -21.52 19.18 11.14
C TYR A 59 -21.03 20.37 10.31
N THR A 60 -19.74 20.68 10.35
CA THR A 60 -19.14 21.74 9.53
C THR A 60 -19.22 21.41 8.05
N ASP A 61 -18.89 20.17 7.65
CA ASP A 61 -19.05 19.68 6.28
C ASP A 61 -20.53 19.81 5.84
N TYR A 62 -21.46 19.36 6.68
CA TYR A 62 -22.90 19.46 6.38
C TYR A 62 -23.34 20.92 6.15
N LEU A 63 -22.93 21.84 7.02
CA LEU A 63 -23.24 23.27 6.86
C LEU A 63 -22.63 23.84 5.59
N TRP A 64 -21.39 23.46 5.25
CA TRP A 64 -20.70 23.88 4.04
C TRP A 64 -21.42 23.41 2.77
N PHE A 65 -21.76 22.11 2.68
CA PHE A 65 -22.51 21.56 1.55
C PHE A 65 -23.90 22.20 1.42
N ARG A 66 -24.58 22.46 2.54
CA ARG A 66 -25.89 23.12 2.55
C ARG A 66 -25.78 24.58 2.08
N ALA A 67 -24.76 25.31 2.52
CA ALA A 67 -24.55 26.70 2.11
C ALA A 67 -24.31 26.85 0.60
N LEU A 68 -23.69 25.85 -0.03
CA LEU A 68 -23.46 25.81 -1.49
C LEU A 68 -24.65 25.24 -2.29
N GLY A 69 -25.76 24.87 -1.65
CA GLY A 69 -26.90 24.24 -2.32
C GLY A 69 -26.71 22.75 -2.66
N PHE A 70 -25.61 22.14 -2.24
CA PHE A 70 -25.26 20.73 -2.51
C PHE A 70 -25.58 19.79 -1.34
N GLY A 71 -26.58 20.12 -0.51
CA GLY A 71 -26.98 19.28 0.63
C GLY A 71 -27.34 17.83 0.26
N GLY A 72 -27.91 17.62 -0.93
CA GLY A 72 -28.17 16.27 -1.46
C GLY A 72 -26.89 15.44 -1.70
N VAL A 73 -25.82 16.09 -2.18
CA VAL A 73 -24.52 15.44 -2.42
C VAL A 73 -23.91 14.96 -1.10
N PHE A 74 -24.04 15.76 -0.04
CA PHE A 74 -23.61 15.35 1.30
C PHE A 74 -24.37 14.11 1.78
N GLY A 75 -25.69 14.07 1.58
CA GLY A 75 -26.52 12.91 1.92
C GLY A 75 -26.05 11.63 1.21
N THR A 76 -25.79 11.72 -0.11
CA THR A 76 -25.27 10.59 -0.90
C THR A 76 -23.88 10.15 -0.42
N ARG A 77 -22.96 11.09 -0.18
CA ARG A 77 -21.62 10.80 0.38
C ARG A 77 -21.71 10.10 1.72
N PHE A 78 -22.50 10.64 2.65
CA PHE A 78 -22.64 10.13 4.00
C PHE A 78 -23.29 8.75 4.02
N ALA A 79 -24.36 8.55 3.25
CA ALA A 79 -24.98 7.25 3.07
C ALA A 79 -23.97 6.24 2.51
N ALA A 80 -23.20 6.61 1.48
CA ALA A 80 -22.15 5.79 0.90
C ALA A 80 -21.10 5.32 1.90
N GLN A 81 -20.65 6.23 2.77
CA GLN A 81 -19.71 5.90 3.84
C GLN A 81 -20.32 4.91 4.85
N ILE A 82 -21.59 5.12 5.26
CA ILE A 82 -22.27 4.25 6.22
C ILE A 82 -22.46 2.84 5.67
N TRP A 83 -23.06 2.68 4.49
CA TRP A 83 -23.32 1.33 3.99
C TRP A 83 -22.03 0.62 3.60
N SER A 84 -21.02 1.34 3.07
CA SER A 84 -19.69 0.76 2.84
C SER A 84 -19.05 0.30 4.15
N PHE A 85 -19.13 1.10 5.22
CA PHE A 85 -18.65 0.69 6.54
C PHE A 85 -19.23 -0.67 6.96
N PHE A 86 -20.56 -0.78 6.94
CA PHE A 86 -21.23 -2.00 7.40
C PHE A 86 -20.98 -3.19 6.49
N ILE A 87 -21.01 -3.04 5.17
CA ILE A 87 -20.74 -4.14 4.25
C ILE A 87 -19.34 -4.73 4.50
N PHE A 88 -18.31 -3.87 4.51
CA PHE A 88 -16.94 -4.34 4.70
C PHE A 88 -16.72 -4.87 6.13
N ALA A 89 -17.26 -4.22 7.17
CA ALA A 89 -17.17 -4.73 8.54
C ALA A 89 -17.84 -6.10 8.71
N ILE A 90 -19.05 -6.27 8.17
CA ILE A 90 -19.80 -7.54 8.24
C ILE A 90 -19.05 -8.64 7.51
N LEU A 91 -18.56 -8.37 6.29
CA LEU A 91 -17.74 -9.35 5.56
C LEU A 91 -16.50 -9.76 6.36
N PHE A 92 -15.82 -8.80 7.00
CA PHE A 92 -14.67 -9.10 7.86
C PHE A 92 -15.07 -9.98 9.04
N TRP A 93 -16.15 -9.64 9.75
CA TRP A 93 -16.58 -10.40 10.92
C TRP A 93 -17.04 -11.81 10.56
N VAL A 94 -17.69 -12.00 9.40
CA VAL A 94 -18.07 -13.32 8.91
C VAL A 94 -16.83 -14.16 8.62
N ILE A 95 -15.89 -13.63 7.84
CA ILE A 95 -14.66 -14.35 7.46
C ILE A 95 -13.79 -14.61 8.70
N GLY A 96 -13.57 -13.58 9.51
CA GLY A 96 -12.69 -13.65 10.69
C GLY A 96 -13.28 -14.46 11.83
N GLY A 97 -14.57 -14.29 12.10
CA GLY A 97 -15.31 -15.10 13.07
C GLY A 97 -15.25 -16.58 12.70
N ALA A 98 -15.52 -16.93 11.44
CA ALA A 98 -15.42 -18.32 10.98
C ALA A 98 -14.00 -18.89 11.17
N ASN A 99 -12.96 -18.17 10.75
CA ASN A 99 -11.57 -18.63 10.88
C ASN A 99 -11.13 -18.78 12.35
N VAL A 100 -11.44 -17.81 13.21
CA VAL A 100 -11.10 -17.86 14.63
C VAL A 100 -11.85 -18.98 15.34
N VAL A 101 -13.15 -19.14 15.09
CA VAL A 101 -13.94 -20.24 15.67
C VAL A 101 -13.40 -21.60 15.22
N LEU A 102 -13.06 -21.77 13.94
CA LEU A 102 -12.44 -23.01 13.44
C LEU A 102 -11.09 -23.30 14.12
N ALA A 103 -10.23 -22.29 14.26
CA ALA A 103 -8.94 -22.43 14.93
C ALA A 103 -9.07 -22.73 16.44
N LEU A 104 -10.05 -22.11 17.11
CA LEU A 104 -10.31 -22.33 18.53
C LEU A 104 -10.97 -23.70 18.81
N ASN A 105 -11.76 -24.22 17.88
CA ASN A 105 -12.38 -25.55 17.97
C ASN A 105 -11.43 -26.69 17.58
N ALA A 106 -10.31 -26.38 16.93
CA ALA A 106 -9.27 -27.36 16.68
C ALA A 106 -8.66 -27.80 18.04
N ASN A 107 -9.06 -29.00 18.49
CA ASN A 107 -8.60 -29.67 19.71
C ASN A 107 -7.10 -30.02 19.67
N THR A 108 -6.22 -29.02 19.62
CA THR A 108 -4.76 -29.16 19.57
C THR A 108 -4.17 -29.50 20.95
N GLY A 109 -4.94 -29.39 22.03
CA GLY A 109 -4.47 -29.53 23.42
C GLY A 109 -5.02 -30.73 24.21
N ARG A 110 -5.26 -31.90 23.60
CA ARG A 110 -5.56 -33.12 24.38
C ARG A 110 -4.27 -33.74 24.96
N ARG A 111 -3.67 -33.06 25.93
CA ARG A 111 -2.81 -33.70 26.96
C ARG A 111 -3.31 -33.46 28.40
N LEU A 112 -4.45 -32.78 28.58
CA LEU A 112 -5.09 -32.60 29.90
C LEU A 112 -6.47 -33.28 30.03
N SER A 113 -6.93 -34.02 29.01
CA SER A 113 -8.20 -34.76 29.11
C SER A 113 -8.13 -36.00 30.00
N SER A 114 -6.99 -36.30 30.62
CA SER A 114 -6.89 -37.29 31.70
C SER A 114 -7.52 -36.81 33.02
N ILE A 115 -7.87 -35.52 33.14
CA ILE A 115 -8.40 -34.91 34.39
C ILE A 115 -9.92 -34.57 34.28
N GLY A 116 -10.62 -35.00 33.22
CA GLY A 116 -12.10 -34.93 33.17
C GLY A 116 -12.73 -33.53 33.06
N ILE A 117 -11.96 -32.44 33.06
CA ILE A 117 -12.49 -31.08 32.90
C ILE A 117 -12.74 -30.79 31.42
N ARG A 118 -13.98 -31.01 30.96
CA ARG A 118 -14.47 -30.47 29.69
C ARG A 118 -14.70 -28.96 29.84
N GLN A 119 -13.68 -28.15 29.64
CA GLN A 119 -13.90 -26.72 29.47
C GLN A 119 -14.72 -26.49 28.20
N ARG A 120 -15.85 -25.79 28.32
CA ARG A 120 -16.60 -25.32 27.14
C ARG A 120 -15.71 -24.30 26.42
N PRO A 121 -15.31 -24.52 25.15
CA PRO A 121 -14.28 -23.73 24.47
C PRO A 121 -14.66 -22.25 24.26
N LEU A 122 -15.95 -21.92 24.35
CA LEU A 122 -16.47 -20.58 24.06
C LEU A 122 -16.40 -19.59 25.24
N THR A 123 -16.19 -20.06 26.47
CA THR A 123 -16.14 -19.18 27.67
C THR A 123 -14.72 -18.93 28.18
N ALA A 124 -13.70 -19.44 27.51
CA ALA A 124 -12.31 -19.20 27.89
C ALA A 124 -11.92 -17.72 27.64
N PRO A 125 -11.18 -17.06 28.55
CA PRO A 125 -10.77 -15.66 28.38
C PRO A 125 -10.01 -15.39 27.07
N SER A 126 -9.23 -16.37 26.59
CA SER A 126 -8.51 -16.29 25.30
C SER A 126 -9.44 -16.30 24.09
N THR A 127 -10.56 -17.02 24.15
CA THR A 127 -11.60 -17.01 23.10
C THR A 127 -12.30 -15.66 23.06
N ILE A 128 -12.66 -15.11 24.23
CA ILE A 128 -13.30 -13.79 24.33
C ILE A 128 -12.36 -12.71 23.79
N LEU A 129 -11.08 -12.75 24.17
CA LEU A 129 -10.07 -11.82 23.67
C LEU A 129 -9.90 -11.94 22.15
N ALA A 130 -9.82 -13.15 21.59
CA ALA A 130 -9.69 -13.35 20.15
C ALA A 130 -10.91 -12.82 19.37
N LEU A 131 -12.13 -13.06 19.86
CA LEU A 131 -13.35 -12.53 19.27
C LEU A 131 -13.44 -11.00 19.39
N LEU A 132 -13.00 -10.45 20.52
CA LEU A 132 -12.90 -9.00 20.71
C LEU A 132 -11.91 -8.38 19.73
N VAL A 133 -10.76 -9.02 19.49
CA VAL A 133 -9.81 -8.60 18.46
C VAL A 133 -10.43 -8.65 17.06
N VAL A 134 -11.14 -9.73 16.70
CA VAL A 134 -11.86 -9.80 15.41
C VAL A 134 -12.90 -8.68 15.30
N PHE A 135 -13.64 -8.41 16.38
CA PHE A 135 -14.64 -7.34 16.39
C PHE A 135 -13.99 -5.98 16.13
N LEU A 136 -12.94 -5.63 16.89
CA LEU A 136 -12.21 -4.38 16.74
C LEU A 136 -11.56 -4.24 15.36
N LEU A 137 -10.93 -5.29 14.85
CA LEU A 137 -10.34 -5.28 13.51
C LEU A 137 -11.42 -5.12 12.42
N GLY A 138 -12.60 -5.70 12.59
CA GLY A 138 -13.69 -5.49 11.63
C GLY A 138 -14.22 -4.06 11.61
N LEU A 139 -14.21 -3.34 12.74
CA LEU A 139 -14.49 -1.89 12.74
C LEU A 139 -13.44 -1.12 11.93
N LEU A 140 -12.15 -1.48 12.05
CA LEU A 140 -11.08 -0.86 11.25
C LEU A 140 -11.23 -1.17 9.76
N PHE A 141 -11.53 -2.42 9.40
CA PHE A 141 -11.73 -2.82 7.99
C PHE A 141 -13.01 -2.22 7.40
N GLY A 142 -14.06 -2.03 8.20
CA GLY A 142 -15.23 -1.24 7.84
C GLY A 142 -14.86 0.21 7.57
N GLN A 143 -14.06 0.82 8.44
CA GLN A 143 -13.60 2.21 8.27
C GLN A 143 -12.76 2.39 7.00
N ILE A 144 -11.91 1.41 6.64
CA ILE A 144 -11.17 1.41 5.37
C ILE A 144 -12.15 1.41 4.18
N GLY A 145 -13.17 0.55 4.21
CA GLY A 145 -14.21 0.52 3.18
C GLY A 145 -14.99 1.84 3.08
N ALA A 146 -15.36 2.43 4.22
CA ALA A 146 -16.03 3.74 4.30
C ALA A 146 -15.18 4.86 3.70
N GLY A 147 -13.86 4.84 3.91
CA GLY A 147 -12.93 5.80 3.32
C GLY A 147 -12.90 5.76 1.79
N GLN A 148 -13.29 4.64 1.19
CA GLN A 148 -13.25 4.37 -0.24
C GLN A 148 -14.61 4.58 -0.94
N TRP A 149 -15.53 5.28 -0.27
CA TRP A 149 -16.88 5.59 -0.75
C TRP A 149 -16.88 6.18 -2.17
N GLN A 150 -15.89 7.02 -2.53
CA GLN A 150 -15.83 7.64 -3.86
C GLN A 150 -15.56 6.59 -4.94
N THR A 151 -14.56 5.74 -4.76
CA THR A 151 -14.24 4.62 -5.67
C THR A 151 -15.42 3.67 -5.85
N ILE A 152 -16.15 3.42 -4.75
CA ILE A 152 -17.33 2.56 -4.76
C ILE A 152 -18.48 3.22 -5.55
N LEU A 153 -18.77 4.50 -5.30
CA LEU A 153 -19.83 5.22 -6.01
C LEU A 153 -19.51 5.42 -7.49
N THR A 154 -18.26 5.72 -7.84
CA THR A 154 -17.87 5.90 -9.24
C THR A 154 -17.98 4.60 -10.03
N PHE A 155 -17.71 3.45 -9.41
CA PHE A 155 -17.96 2.14 -10.02
C PHE A 155 -19.45 1.90 -10.29
N PHE A 156 -20.31 2.11 -9.30
CA PHE A 156 -21.76 1.87 -9.47
C PHE A 156 -22.44 2.87 -10.41
N ASN A 157 -21.90 4.09 -10.53
CA ASN A 157 -22.44 5.16 -11.37
C ASN A 157 -21.58 5.43 -12.61
N GLN A 158 -20.75 4.48 -13.02
CA GLN A 158 -19.82 4.66 -14.13
C GLN A 158 -20.53 4.93 -15.46
N LYS A 159 -19.88 5.71 -16.32
CA LYS A 159 -20.32 6.00 -17.69
C LYS A 159 -19.18 5.69 -18.67
N PRO A 160 -19.50 5.14 -19.85
CA PRO A 160 -18.49 4.89 -20.87
C PRO A 160 -17.96 6.20 -21.44
N PHE A 161 -16.67 6.22 -21.77
CA PHE A 161 -16.06 7.31 -22.52
C PHE A 161 -16.27 7.13 -24.04
N ASN A 162 -16.64 5.93 -24.48
CA ASN A 162 -16.76 5.50 -25.87
C ASN A 162 -15.43 5.58 -26.64
N VAL A 163 -14.32 5.39 -25.93
CA VAL A 163 -12.96 5.36 -26.48
C VAL A 163 -12.30 4.12 -25.91
N GLN A 164 -11.76 3.28 -26.79
CA GLN A 164 -11.13 2.02 -26.41
C GLN A 164 -9.61 2.15 -26.38
N ASP A 165 -8.98 1.48 -25.43
CA ASP A 165 -7.52 1.38 -25.38
C ASP A 165 -6.99 0.45 -26.50
N PRO A 166 -5.79 0.71 -27.05
CA PRO A 166 -5.27 -0.01 -28.19
C PRO A 166 -4.69 -1.40 -27.85
N ILE A 167 -4.54 -1.75 -26.56
CA ILE A 167 -3.87 -2.99 -26.12
C ILE A 167 -4.88 -4.07 -25.76
N TRP A 168 -5.87 -3.73 -24.92
CA TRP A 168 -6.87 -4.63 -24.37
C TRP A 168 -8.27 -4.40 -24.94
N HIS A 169 -8.47 -3.36 -25.75
CA HIS A 169 -9.75 -3.00 -26.37
C HIS A 169 -10.88 -2.80 -25.35
N ARG A 170 -10.52 -2.26 -24.18
CA ARG A 170 -11.45 -1.86 -23.11
C ARG A 170 -11.71 -0.37 -23.21
N ASP A 171 -12.95 0.02 -22.90
CA ASP A 171 -13.28 1.43 -22.78
C ASP A 171 -12.46 2.09 -21.65
N ILE A 172 -12.06 3.35 -21.82
CA ILE A 172 -11.30 4.11 -20.81
C ILE A 172 -12.01 4.11 -19.44
N SER A 173 -13.35 4.04 -19.41
CA SER A 173 -14.14 3.93 -18.17
C SER A 173 -13.73 2.75 -17.29
N PHE A 174 -13.23 1.67 -17.89
CA PHE A 174 -12.69 0.54 -17.14
C PHE A 174 -11.51 0.96 -16.27
N TYR A 175 -10.55 1.72 -16.81
CA TYR A 175 -9.35 2.14 -16.08
C TYR A 175 -9.63 3.24 -15.05
N VAL A 176 -10.60 4.11 -15.32
CA VAL A 176 -10.94 5.24 -14.44
C VAL A 176 -11.87 4.82 -13.29
N PHE A 177 -12.82 3.91 -13.54
CA PHE A 177 -13.88 3.57 -12.58
C PHE A 177 -13.84 2.11 -12.11
N THR A 178 -13.67 1.15 -13.03
CA THR A 178 -13.76 -0.29 -12.70
C THR A 178 -12.51 -0.83 -12.04
N LEU A 179 -11.33 -0.55 -12.61
CA LEU A 179 -10.05 -1.06 -12.15
C LEU A 179 -9.73 -0.62 -10.72
N PRO A 180 -9.92 0.66 -10.32
CA PRO A 180 -9.73 1.08 -8.92
C PRO A 180 -10.65 0.33 -7.94
N PHE A 181 -11.88 0.02 -8.33
CA PHE A 181 -12.79 -0.76 -7.50
C PHE A 181 -12.36 -2.22 -7.36
N TYR A 182 -11.91 -2.86 -8.44
CA TYR A 182 -11.34 -4.22 -8.36
C TYR A 182 -10.06 -4.25 -7.52
N ARG A 183 -9.20 -3.23 -7.63
CA ARG A 183 -8.02 -3.08 -6.77
C ARG A 183 -8.37 -2.86 -5.31
N LEU A 184 -9.42 -2.08 -5.02
CA LEU A 184 -9.96 -1.92 -3.67
C LEU A 184 -10.39 -3.26 -3.08
N LEU A 185 -11.24 -4.01 -3.80
CA LEU A 185 -11.72 -5.32 -3.33
C LEU A 185 -10.56 -6.30 -3.13
N TRP A 186 -9.65 -6.38 -4.09
CA TRP A 186 -8.47 -7.23 -4.00
C TRP A 186 -7.59 -6.87 -2.80
N GLY A 187 -7.25 -5.59 -2.63
CA GLY A 187 -6.38 -5.13 -1.54
C GLY A 187 -7.03 -5.33 -0.16
N TRP A 188 -8.34 -5.08 -0.07
CA TRP A 188 -9.10 -5.35 1.15
C TRP A 188 -9.10 -6.84 1.50
N LEU A 189 -9.44 -7.72 0.54
CA LEU A 189 -9.45 -9.18 0.73
C LEU A 189 -8.06 -9.72 1.07
N LEU A 190 -7.01 -9.22 0.43
CA LEU A 190 -5.63 -9.58 0.73
C LEU A 190 -5.29 -9.23 2.19
N GLY A 191 -5.64 -8.02 2.63
CA GLY A 191 -5.48 -7.61 4.02
C GLY A 191 -6.21 -8.51 5.00
N VAL A 192 -7.46 -8.91 4.68
CA VAL A 192 -8.22 -9.87 5.50
C VAL A 192 -7.49 -11.21 5.59
N ILE A 193 -7.09 -11.78 4.45
CA ILE A 193 -6.45 -13.11 4.43
C ILE A 193 -5.11 -13.11 5.17
N ILE A 194 -4.28 -12.07 5.00
CA ILE A 194 -3.01 -11.95 5.74
C ILE A 194 -3.28 -11.90 7.25
N LEU A 195 -4.22 -11.08 7.70
CA LEU A 195 -4.58 -11.03 9.12
C LEU A 195 -5.15 -12.36 9.62
N MET A 196 -5.98 -13.05 8.83
CA MET A 196 -6.48 -14.37 9.21
C MET A 196 -5.35 -15.39 9.31
N MET A 197 -4.39 -15.40 8.40
CA MET A 197 -3.21 -16.26 8.48
C MET A 197 -2.42 -15.98 9.77
N LEU A 198 -2.17 -14.71 10.10
CA LEU A 198 -1.44 -14.32 11.31
C LEU A 198 -2.20 -14.68 12.59
N MET A 199 -3.50 -14.39 12.65
CA MET A 199 -4.34 -14.71 13.81
C MET A 199 -4.47 -16.22 14.02
N VAL A 200 -4.74 -16.97 12.95
CA VAL A 200 -4.86 -18.43 13.00
C VAL A 200 -3.52 -19.06 13.39
N ALA A 201 -2.42 -18.62 12.79
CA ALA A 201 -1.08 -19.08 13.18
C ALA A 201 -0.81 -18.78 14.67
N GLY A 202 -1.06 -17.54 15.13
CA GLY A 202 -0.88 -17.14 16.53
C GLY A 202 -1.71 -17.97 17.51
N ILE A 203 -2.98 -18.26 17.19
CA ILE A 203 -3.83 -19.15 18.00
C ILE A 203 -3.22 -20.55 18.09
N TYR A 204 -2.79 -21.13 16.96
CA TYR A 204 -2.17 -22.45 16.96
C TYR A 204 -0.85 -22.49 17.74
N PHE A 205 0.04 -21.50 17.54
CA PHE A 205 1.31 -21.38 18.26
C PHE A 205 1.11 -21.21 19.78
N SER A 206 0.16 -20.37 20.21
CA SER A 206 -0.14 -20.17 21.62
C SER A 206 -0.60 -21.46 22.32
N ARG A 207 -1.22 -22.39 21.57
CA ARG A 207 -1.77 -23.64 22.08
C ARG A 207 -0.81 -24.83 21.97
N SER A 208 0.08 -24.85 21.00
CA SER A 208 1.11 -25.92 20.86
C SER A 208 2.30 -25.72 21.81
N GLY A 209 2.42 -24.53 22.41
CA GLY A 209 3.55 -24.15 23.26
C GLY A 209 4.77 -23.77 22.44
N PHE A 210 5.46 -22.69 22.82
CA PHE A 210 6.64 -22.16 22.09
C PHE A 210 7.82 -23.14 22.03
N GLN A 211 7.81 -24.20 22.82
CA GLN A 211 8.93 -25.15 22.97
C GLN A 211 8.97 -26.24 21.88
N SER A 212 7.88 -26.45 21.12
CA SER A 212 7.88 -27.38 19.99
C SER A 212 7.43 -26.67 18.71
N LEU A 213 8.30 -26.63 17.70
CA LEU A 213 8.00 -26.09 16.36
C LEU A 213 7.05 -27.00 15.55
N GLN A 214 6.48 -28.04 16.16
CA GLN A 214 5.61 -28.99 15.48
C GLN A 214 4.17 -28.49 15.46
N LEU A 215 3.76 -27.94 14.32
CA LEU A 215 2.37 -27.56 14.08
C LEU A 215 1.50 -28.83 13.96
N PRO A 216 0.32 -28.88 14.61
CA PRO A 216 -0.57 -30.03 14.50
C PRO A 216 -1.10 -30.13 13.04
N PRO A 217 -1.43 -31.35 12.55
CA PRO A 217 -1.94 -31.52 11.20
C PRO A 217 -3.11 -30.59 10.87
N ARG A 218 -4.06 -30.40 11.80
CA ARG A 218 -5.21 -29.48 11.62
C ARG A 218 -4.80 -28.03 11.38
N ALA A 219 -3.75 -27.54 12.05
CA ALA A 219 -3.22 -26.20 11.79
C ALA A 219 -2.64 -26.11 10.38
N ILE A 220 -1.87 -27.12 9.97
CA ILE A 220 -1.28 -27.17 8.63
C ILE A 220 -2.38 -27.21 7.56
N ARG A 221 -3.48 -27.97 7.77
CA ARG A 221 -4.62 -27.97 6.85
C ARG A 221 -5.25 -26.59 6.71
N HIS A 222 -5.54 -25.95 7.84
CA HIS A 222 -6.19 -24.64 7.87
C HIS A 222 -5.30 -23.57 7.22
N LEU A 223 -4.02 -23.54 7.55
CA LEU A 223 -3.03 -22.66 6.92
C LEU A 223 -2.87 -22.97 5.43
N SER A 224 -2.92 -24.25 5.02
CA SER A 224 -2.87 -24.61 3.58
C SER A 224 -4.06 -24.07 2.81
N VAL A 225 -5.27 -24.12 3.37
CA VAL A 225 -6.46 -23.53 2.74
C VAL A 225 -6.34 -22.00 2.67
N LEU A 226 -5.92 -21.35 3.75
CA LEU A 226 -5.71 -19.89 3.74
C LEU A 226 -4.62 -19.47 2.75
N SER A 227 -3.50 -20.20 2.68
CA SER A 227 -2.45 -19.97 1.71
C SER A 227 -2.90 -20.24 0.27
N ALA A 228 -3.81 -21.18 0.04
CA ALA A 228 -4.41 -21.39 -1.27
C ALA A 228 -5.30 -20.21 -1.69
N VAL A 229 -6.11 -19.68 -0.77
CA VAL A 229 -6.92 -18.46 -1.03
C VAL A 229 -6.01 -17.26 -1.28
N PHE A 230 -4.93 -17.11 -0.49
CA PHE A 230 -3.91 -16.10 -0.72
C PHE A 230 -3.30 -16.22 -2.13
N ALA A 231 -2.93 -17.44 -2.54
CA ALA A 231 -2.38 -17.68 -3.87
C ALA A 231 -3.38 -17.36 -4.99
N ALA A 232 -4.66 -17.71 -4.81
CA ALA A 232 -5.72 -17.35 -5.76
C ALA A 232 -5.92 -15.83 -5.86
N LEU A 233 -5.85 -15.09 -4.75
CA LEU A 233 -5.88 -13.62 -4.77
C LEU A 233 -4.68 -13.04 -5.51
N TRP A 234 -3.50 -13.64 -5.40
CA TRP A 234 -2.33 -13.23 -6.20
C TRP A 234 -2.45 -13.57 -7.68
N ALA A 235 -3.14 -14.64 -8.05
CA ALA A 235 -3.49 -14.87 -9.46
C ALA A 235 -4.35 -13.72 -10.00
N VAL A 236 -5.35 -13.26 -9.22
CA VAL A 236 -6.16 -12.08 -9.58
C VAL A 236 -5.30 -10.81 -9.61
N HIS A 237 -4.34 -10.65 -8.70
CA HIS A 237 -3.41 -9.52 -8.70
C HIS A 237 -2.68 -9.38 -10.04
N TYR A 238 -2.09 -10.46 -10.56
CA TYR A 238 -1.37 -10.43 -11.83
C TYR A 238 -2.29 -10.14 -13.02
N GLN A 239 -3.55 -10.57 -12.96
CA GLN A 239 -4.54 -10.19 -13.97
C GLN A 239 -4.89 -8.71 -13.92
N LEU A 240 -4.99 -8.12 -12.73
CA LEU A 240 -5.19 -6.68 -12.58
C LEU A 240 -3.93 -5.89 -13.00
N ASP A 241 -2.73 -6.43 -12.76
CA ASP A 241 -1.46 -5.80 -13.18
C ASP A 241 -1.37 -5.65 -14.70
N LEU A 242 -1.89 -6.61 -15.47
CA LEU A 242 -1.96 -6.52 -16.93
C LEU A 242 -2.66 -5.24 -17.41
N TYR A 243 -3.76 -4.87 -16.75
CA TYR A 243 -4.49 -3.65 -17.07
C TYR A 243 -3.79 -2.40 -16.53
N GLU A 244 -3.17 -2.49 -15.36
CA GLU A 244 -2.47 -1.37 -14.73
C GLU A 244 -1.18 -0.97 -15.47
N LEU A 245 -0.64 -1.83 -16.33
CA LEU A 245 0.47 -1.47 -17.21
C LEU A 245 0.19 -0.22 -18.06
N LEU A 246 -1.08 0.01 -18.47
CA LEU A 246 -1.46 1.22 -19.21
C LEU A 246 -1.39 2.50 -18.37
N LEU A 247 -1.30 2.39 -17.05
CA LEU A 247 -1.18 3.51 -16.12
C LEU A 247 0.27 3.68 -15.61
N SER A 248 1.21 2.89 -16.12
CA SER A 248 2.62 2.87 -15.69
C SER A 248 3.40 4.09 -16.16
N LYS A 249 4.30 4.59 -15.29
CA LYS A 249 5.23 5.70 -15.58
C LYS A 249 6.69 5.26 -15.76
N ARG A 250 6.93 3.95 -15.90
CA ARG A 250 8.26 3.35 -15.75
C ARG A 250 9.06 3.27 -17.05
N GLY A 251 8.40 3.44 -18.20
CA GLY A 251 8.99 3.30 -19.52
C GLY A 251 9.38 4.64 -20.14
N PHE A 252 9.79 4.57 -21.42
CA PHE A 252 9.97 5.75 -22.27
C PHE A 252 8.64 6.49 -22.50
N VAL A 253 7.54 5.73 -22.55
CA VAL A 253 6.16 6.22 -22.69
C VAL A 253 5.37 6.06 -21.40
N TYR A 254 4.37 6.92 -21.19
CA TYR A 254 3.33 6.69 -20.20
C TYR A 254 2.41 5.54 -20.66
N GLY A 255 2.45 4.42 -19.96
CA GLY A 255 1.67 3.22 -20.25
C GLY A 255 2.53 2.04 -20.70
N VAL A 256 2.00 1.25 -21.63
CA VAL A 256 2.61 0.01 -22.14
C VAL A 256 3.67 0.35 -23.19
N GLY A 257 4.93 0.01 -22.92
CA GLY A 257 6.02 0.08 -23.91
C GLY A 257 6.31 -1.26 -24.60
N ALA A 258 7.29 -1.27 -25.51
CA ALA A 258 7.64 -2.44 -26.30
C ALA A 258 8.15 -3.63 -25.45
N ALA A 259 8.95 -3.36 -24.42
CA ALA A 259 9.38 -4.41 -23.49
C ALA A 259 8.24 -4.96 -22.64
N ASP A 260 7.21 -4.16 -22.35
CA ASP A 260 6.08 -4.62 -21.58
C ASP A 260 5.26 -5.63 -22.37
N VAL A 261 5.02 -5.36 -23.65
CA VAL A 261 4.35 -6.30 -24.55
C VAL A 261 5.16 -7.57 -24.76
N ALA A 262 6.47 -7.45 -25.00
CA ALA A 262 7.32 -8.59 -25.29
C ALA A 262 7.63 -9.46 -24.05
N ALA A 263 7.65 -8.88 -22.85
CA ALA A 263 8.12 -9.58 -21.65
C ALA A 263 7.17 -9.53 -20.46
N ARG A 264 6.66 -8.34 -20.07
CA ARG A 264 5.86 -8.21 -18.84
C ARG A 264 4.48 -8.84 -18.97
N ILE A 265 3.80 -8.64 -20.09
CA ILE A 265 2.49 -9.24 -20.35
C ILE A 265 2.59 -10.77 -20.29
N PRO A 266 3.51 -11.44 -21.04
CA PRO A 266 3.73 -12.87 -20.90
C PRO A 266 4.09 -13.30 -19.48
N ALA A 267 4.93 -12.54 -18.77
CA ALA A 267 5.32 -12.85 -17.40
C ALA A 267 4.11 -12.86 -16.45
N TYR A 268 3.21 -11.88 -16.53
CA TYR A 268 2.01 -11.84 -15.71
C TYR A 268 1.03 -12.97 -16.03
N TRP A 269 0.91 -13.39 -17.28
CA TRP A 269 0.14 -14.58 -17.66
C TRP A 269 0.73 -15.85 -17.05
N ILE A 270 2.05 -16.06 -17.17
CA ILE A 270 2.75 -17.22 -16.59
C ILE A 270 2.59 -17.21 -15.06
N MET A 271 2.77 -16.05 -14.42
CA MET A 271 2.60 -15.90 -12.97
C MET A 271 1.15 -16.19 -12.53
N THR A 272 0.16 -15.78 -13.33
CA THR A 272 -1.25 -16.11 -13.05
C THR A 272 -1.45 -17.63 -13.03
N VAL A 273 -0.99 -18.34 -14.07
CA VAL A 273 -1.10 -19.79 -14.16
C VAL A 273 -0.35 -20.47 -13.01
N LEU A 274 0.88 -20.02 -12.72
CA LEU A 274 1.66 -20.52 -11.60
C LEU A 274 0.92 -20.38 -10.27
N MET A 275 0.30 -19.23 -10.01
CA MET A 275 -0.45 -18.99 -8.77
C MET A 275 -1.72 -19.84 -8.67
N VAL A 276 -2.40 -20.09 -9.80
CA VAL A 276 -3.53 -21.05 -9.84
C VAL A 276 -3.06 -22.46 -9.51
N LEU A 277 -1.92 -22.90 -10.07
CA LEU A 277 -1.35 -24.23 -9.78
C LEU A 277 -0.89 -24.34 -8.32
N ILE A 278 -0.27 -23.30 -7.76
CA ILE A 278 0.10 -23.24 -6.34
C ILE A 278 -1.16 -23.33 -5.47
N ALA A 279 -2.22 -22.57 -5.79
CA ALA A 279 -3.47 -22.62 -5.05
C ALA A 279 -4.07 -24.04 -5.05
N ALA A 280 -4.16 -24.68 -6.22
CA ALA A 280 -4.64 -26.06 -6.35
C ALA A 280 -3.76 -27.05 -5.56
N GLY A 281 -2.43 -26.94 -5.68
CA GLY A 281 -1.48 -27.79 -4.96
C GLY A 281 -1.58 -27.65 -3.43
N LEU A 282 -1.82 -26.43 -2.93
CA LEU A 282 -2.03 -26.17 -1.51
C LEU A 282 -3.39 -26.70 -1.00
N LEU A 283 -4.44 -26.67 -1.82
CA LEU A 283 -5.70 -27.34 -1.49
C LEU A 283 -5.53 -28.86 -1.40
N VAL A 284 -4.78 -29.47 -2.32
CA VAL A 284 -4.43 -30.90 -2.23
C VAL A 284 -3.58 -31.18 -0.98
N ASN A 285 -2.61 -30.30 -0.67
CA ASN A 285 -1.81 -30.42 0.56
C ASN A 285 -2.67 -30.33 1.83
N ALA A 286 -3.81 -29.63 1.80
CA ALA A 286 -4.71 -29.56 2.94
C ALA A 286 -5.26 -30.95 3.33
N ALA A 287 -5.30 -31.94 2.44
CA ALA A 287 -5.64 -33.31 2.84
C ALA A 287 -4.48 -33.98 3.61
N GLY A 288 -3.25 -33.84 3.10
CA GLY A 288 -2.03 -34.46 3.62
C GLY A 288 -1.37 -33.76 4.82
N ALA A 289 -1.70 -32.48 5.06
CA ALA A 289 -1.22 -31.68 6.18
C ALA A 289 0.31 -31.64 6.33
N ARG A 290 1.05 -31.46 5.23
CA ARG A 290 2.53 -31.37 5.24
C ARG A 290 2.98 -29.92 5.25
N LEU A 291 4.00 -29.60 6.05
CA LEU A 291 4.53 -28.24 6.16
C LEU A 291 5.42 -27.86 4.95
N ALA A 292 6.14 -28.82 4.37
CA ALA A 292 7.10 -28.56 3.29
C ALA A 292 6.47 -27.89 2.04
N PRO A 293 5.28 -28.29 1.56
CA PRO A 293 4.64 -27.62 0.41
C PRO A 293 4.29 -26.15 0.64
N LEU A 294 3.99 -25.74 1.89
CA LEU A 294 3.74 -24.33 2.21
C LEU A 294 5.00 -23.48 2.01
N ALA A 295 6.14 -23.94 2.53
CA ALA A 295 7.42 -23.26 2.37
C ALA A 295 7.87 -23.28 0.90
N ALA A 296 7.74 -24.43 0.23
CA ALA A 296 8.08 -24.57 -1.18
C ALA A 296 7.24 -23.65 -2.07
N ALA A 297 5.93 -23.53 -1.84
CA ALA A 297 5.06 -22.62 -2.58
C ALA A 297 5.52 -21.16 -2.46
N LEU A 298 5.89 -20.72 -1.24
CA LEU A 298 6.41 -19.37 -1.02
C LEU A 298 7.72 -19.13 -1.78
N VAL A 299 8.68 -20.06 -1.68
CA VAL A 299 9.98 -19.95 -2.35
C VAL A 299 9.82 -19.96 -3.87
N VAL A 300 9.02 -20.87 -4.42
CA VAL A 300 8.75 -20.96 -5.86
C VAL A 300 8.08 -19.69 -6.36
N TRP A 301 7.07 -19.18 -5.65
CA TRP A 301 6.39 -17.95 -6.02
C TRP A 301 7.34 -16.76 -6.02
N LEU A 302 8.09 -16.53 -4.93
CA LEU A 302 9.01 -15.39 -4.82
C LEU A 302 10.15 -15.48 -5.84
N GLY A 303 10.71 -16.67 -6.03
CA GLY A 303 11.76 -16.92 -7.03
C GLY A 303 11.25 -16.66 -8.46
N ALA A 304 10.08 -17.21 -8.81
CA ALA A 304 9.46 -16.96 -10.11
C ALA A 304 9.09 -15.49 -10.30
N ALA A 305 8.55 -14.83 -9.27
CA ALA A 305 8.22 -13.40 -9.33
C ALA A 305 9.47 -12.56 -9.65
N PHE A 306 10.58 -12.80 -8.94
CA PHE A 306 11.83 -12.09 -9.20
C PHE A 306 12.35 -12.36 -10.62
N LEU A 307 12.41 -13.63 -11.04
CA LEU A 307 12.94 -13.98 -12.35
C LEU A 307 12.06 -13.47 -13.50
N LEU A 308 10.75 -13.66 -13.42
CA LEU A 308 9.82 -13.37 -14.52
C LEU A 308 9.40 -11.90 -14.58
N THR A 309 9.30 -11.19 -13.45
CA THR A 309 8.78 -9.80 -13.44
C THR A 309 9.87 -8.74 -13.32
N VAL A 310 11.08 -9.12 -12.87
CA VAL A 310 12.23 -8.21 -12.74
C VAL A 310 13.32 -8.56 -13.73
N VAL A 311 13.88 -9.77 -13.66
CA VAL A 311 15.06 -10.15 -14.47
C VAL A 311 14.72 -10.25 -15.95
N PHE A 312 13.67 -10.99 -16.31
CA PHE A 312 13.31 -11.23 -17.71
C PHE A 312 12.95 -9.95 -18.49
N PRO A 313 12.07 -9.05 -17.98
CA PRO A 313 11.80 -7.78 -18.64
C PRO A 313 13.04 -6.87 -18.72
N GLY A 314 13.90 -6.89 -17.70
CA GLY A 314 15.16 -6.15 -17.73
C GLY A 314 16.09 -6.62 -18.86
N PHE A 315 16.17 -7.94 -19.08
CA PHE A 315 16.94 -8.51 -20.18
C PHE A 315 16.37 -8.14 -21.55
N VAL A 316 15.04 -8.27 -21.73
CA VAL A 316 14.38 -7.88 -22.99
C VAL A 316 14.55 -6.38 -23.26
N GLN A 317 14.42 -5.52 -22.25
CA GLN A 317 14.67 -4.09 -22.40
C GLN A 317 16.11 -3.83 -22.84
N GLN A 318 17.10 -4.40 -22.14
CA GLN A 318 18.51 -4.11 -22.37
C GLN A 318 19.02 -4.64 -23.71
N PHE A 319 18.64 -5.86 -24.09
CA PHE A 319 19.23 -6.56 -25.24
C PHE A 319 18.35 -6.56 -26.48
N GLN A 320 17.04 -6.36 -26.35
CA GLN A 320 16.14 -6.33 -27.51
C GLN A 320 15.61 -4.93 -27.79
N VAL A 321 15.17 -4.18 -26.76
CA VAL A 321 14.52 -2.88 -26.98
C VAL A 321 15.53 -1.76 -27.19
N LYS A 322 16.40 -1.51 -26.20
CA LYS A 322 17.37 -0.40 -26.24
C LYS A 322 18.21 -0.30 -27.52
N PRO A 323 18.70 -1.40 -28.13
CA PRO A 323 19.49 -1.31 -29.36
C PRO A 323 18.74 -0.69 -30.56
N SER A 324 17.40 -0.71 -30.53
CA SER A 324 16.54 -0.21 -31.62
C SER A 324 15.29 0.48 -31.04
N GLU A 325 15.46 1.26 -29.97
CA GLU A 325 14.37 1.77 -29.14
C GLU A 325 13.36 2.60 -29.94
N LEU A 326 13.84 3.53 -30.77
CA LEU A 326 12.95 4.38 -31.59
C LEU A 326 12.04 3.56 -32.51
N SER A 327 12.56 2.50 -33.14
CA SER A 327 11.78 1.66 -34.05
C SER A 327 10.74 0.83 -33.30
N LYS A 328 11.15 0.26 -32.14
CA LYS A 328 10.29 -0.60 -31.33
C LYS A 328 9.23 0.16 -30.53
N GLU A 329 9.53 1.38 -30.10
CA GLU A 329 8.63 2.19 -29.29
C GLU A 329 7.71 3.08 -30.14
N ASN A 330 7.95 3.23 -31.45
CA ASN A 330 7.22 4.16 -32.32
C ASN A 330 5.68 4.04 -32.20
N THR A 331 5.14 2.82 -32.22
CA THR A 331 3.68 2.60 -32.09
C THR A 331 3.15 3.07 -30.74
N TYR A 332 3.88 2.79 -29.65
CA TYR A 332 3.46 3.16 -28.30
C TYR A 332 3.59 4.66 -28.05
N ILE A 333 4.65 5.29 -28.59
CA ILE A 333 4.83 6.75 -28.58
C ILE A 333 3.67 7.42 -29.33
N LYS A 334 3.31 6.89 -30.50
CA LYS A 334 2.17 7.42 -31.27
C LYS A 334 0.86 7.33 -30.46
N ASN A 335 0.60 6.18 -29.84
CA ASN A 335 -0.57 6.01 -29.00
C ASN A 335 -0.56 7.02 -27.83
N GLU A 336 0.55 7.19 -27.13
CA GLU A 336 0.66 8.18 -26.05
C GLU A 336 0.38 9.61 -26.54
N ILE A 337 0.96 10.02 -27.67
CA ILE A 337 0.70 11.33 -28.27
C ILE A 337 -0.79 11.48 -28.60
N ASP A 338 -1.39 10.49 -29.26
CA ASP A 338 -2.79 10.54 -29.68
C ASP A 338 -3.74 10.65 -28.47
N PHE A 339 -3.53 9.84 -27.43
CA PHE A 339 -4.36 9.87 -26.22
C PHE A 339 -4.11 11.14 -25.38
N THR A 340 -2.88 11.63 -25.32
CA THR A 340 -2.56 12.90 -24.65
C THR A 340 -3.25 14.07 -25.35
N ARG A 341 -3.14 14.14 -26.69
CA ARG A 341 -3.81 15.17 -27.49
C ARG A 341 -5.32 15.10 -27.32
N GLN A 342 -5.91 13.91 -27.29
CA GLN A 342 -7.35 13.76 -27.04
C GLN A 342 -7.73 14.23 -25.62
N ALA A 343 -6.99 13.82 -24.60
CA ALA A 343 -7.28 14.16 -23.20
C ALA A 343 -7.23 15.67 -22.94
N TYR A 344 -6.26 16.37 -23.54
CA TYR A 344 -6.13 17.83 -23.44
C TYR A 344 -6.96 18.62 -24.47
N GLY A 345 -7.72 17.94 -25.35
CA GLY A 345 -8.52 18.61 -26.38
C GLY A 345 -7.71 19.27 -27.49
N LEU A 346 -6.50 18.79 -27.77
CA LEU A 346 -5.56 19.31 -28.78
C LEU A 346 -5.77 18.70 -30.18
N SER A 347 -6.73 17.81 -30.35
CA SER A 347 -7.06 17.19 -31.64
C SER A 347 -7.66 18.17 -32.65
N GLY A 348 -8.31 19.25 -32.19
CA GLY A 348 -8.90 20.29 -33.04
C GLY A 348 -7.94 21.40 -33.47
N ILE A 349 -6.65 21.30 -33.15
CA ILE A 349 -5.65 22.32 -33.46
C ILE A 349 -5.02 22.02 -34.82
N ALA A 350 -5.07 23.00 -35.73
CA ALA A 350 -4.42 22.91 -37.03
C ALA A 350 -2.97 23.38 -36.94
N ASP A 351 -2.04 22.48 -37.20
CA ASP A 351 -0.63 22.83 -37.35
C ASP A 351 -0.46 23.61 -38.66
N ARG A 352 -0.03 24.88 -38.55
CA ARG A 352 0.32 25.70 -39.71
C ARG A 352 1.84 25.77 -39.81
N PRO A 353 2.48 25.01 -40.72
CA PRO A 353 3.91 25.12 -40.92
C PRO A 353 4.22 26.54 -41.39
N PHE A 354 5.01 27.26 -40.59
CA PHE A 354 5.54 28.56 -40.96
C PHE A 354 6.79 28.32 -41.81
N THR A 355 6.63 28.38 -43.13
CA THR A 355 7.76 28.43 -44.06
C THR A 355 8.09 29.90 -44.30
N PRO A 356 9.26 30.40 -43.86
CA PRO A 356 9.66 31.78 -44.14
C PRO A 356 9.75 31.95 -45.66
N GLN A 357 8.88 32.79 -46.24
CA GLN A 357 8.86 33.07 -47.68
C GLN A 357 9.82 34.20 -48.08
N ASP A 358 10.33 34.92 -47.10
CA ASP A 358 11.25 36.03 -47.32
C ASP A 358 12.66 35.53 -47.63
N THR A 359 13.17 35.86 -48.81
CA THR A 359 14.60 35.80 -49.08
C THR A 359 15.34 36.72 -48.11
N LEU A 360 16.26 36.15 -47.34
CA LEU A 360 17.11 36.89 -46.42
C LEU A 360 18.07 37.77 -47.23
N THR A 361 17.83 39.07 -47.26
CA THR A 361 18.72 40.05 -47.91
C THR A 361 19.61 40.75 -46.89
N ALA A 362 20.77 41.24 -47.32
CA ALA A 362 21.69 42.01 -46.46
C ALA A 362 20.98 43.23 -45.83
N ASP A 363 20.13 43.92 -46.59
CA ASP A 363 19.35 45.06 -46.10
C ASP A 363 18.37 44.67 -44.99
N LYS A 364 17.70 43.50 -45.09
CA LYS A 364 16.80 43.01 -44.04
C LYS A 364 17.55 42.67 -42.76
N VAL A 365 18.77 42.14 -42.86
CA VAL A 365 19.65 41.88 -41.70
C VAL A 365 20.12 43.19 -41.08
N ALA A 366 20.57 44.15 -41.89
CA ALA A 366 21.04 45.45 -41.45
C ALA A 366 19.92 46.28 -40.77
N ASN A 367 18.68 46.16 -41.26
CA ASN A 367 17.51 46.85 -40.71
C ASN A 367 16.90 46.18 -39.46
N ASN A 368 17.33 44.96 -39.12
CA ASN A 368 16.83 44.22 -37.94
C ASN A 368 17.97 43.80 -36.98
N PRO A 369 18.84 44.73 -36.53
CA PRO A 369 20.02 44.39 -35.75
C PRO A 369 19.66 43.74 -34.41
N GLN A 370 18.55 44.13 -33.79
CA GLN A 370 18.09 43.54 -32.53
C GLN A 370 17.68 42.07 -32.68
N THR A 371 17.03 41.69 -33.77
CA THR A 371 16.63 40.28 -34.01
C THR A 371 17.85 39.41 -34.26
N VAL A 372 18.82 39.92 -35.02
CA VAL A 372 20.06 39.18 -35.35
C VAL A 372 20.94 39.01 -34.12
N GLN A 373 21.12 40.08 -33.33
CA GLN A 373 21.90 40.02 -32.09
C GLN A 373 21.28 39.12 -31.02
N ASN A 374 19.95 38.95 -31.05
CA ASN A 374 19.21 38.11 -30.11
C ASN A 374 18.77 36.76 -30.70
N ALA A 375 19.30 36.38 -31.85
CA ALA A 375 18.99 35.09 -32.47
C ALA A 375 19.44 33.96 -31.55
N ARG A 376 18.48 33.16 -31.07
CA ARG A 376 18.76 32.05 -30.16
C ARG A 376 19.42 30.91 -30.92
N LEU A 377 20.73 30.79 -30.77
CA LEU A 377 21.53 29.72 -31.38
C LEU A 377 21.54 28.42 -30.55
N TRP A 378 21.19 28.49 -29.27
CA TRP A 378 21.30 27.40 -28.30
C TRP A 378 19.93 27.06 -27.72
N ASP A 379 19.62 25.77 -27.59
CA ASP A 379 18.46 25.33 -26.81
C ASP A 379 18.74 25.60 -25.31
N PRO A 380 17.92 26.41 -24.62
CA PRO A 380 18.12 26.74 -23.21
C PRO A 380 18.20 25.51 -22.31
N GLN A 381 17.44 24.47 -22.60
CA GLN A 381 17.30 23.30 -21.74
C GLN A 381 18.42 22.26 -21.95
N LEU A 382 19.06 22.26 -23.13
CA LEU A 382 20.07 21.26 -23.47
C LEU A 382 21.50 21.73 -23.27
N ALA A 383 21.79 23.01 -23.56
CA ALA A 383 23.18 23.40 -23.84
C ALA A 383 23.82 24.30 -22.77
N LEU A 384 23.03 25.08 -22.03
CA LEU A 384 23.56 25.97 -20.99
C LEU A 384 23.96 25.26 -19.68
N PRO A 385 23.20 24.30 -19.13
CA PRO A 385 23.49 23.72 -17.80
C PRO A 385 24.85 23.03 -17.77
N SER A 386 25.11 22.17 -18.75
CA SER A 386 26.37 21.44 -18.93
C SER A 386 27.55 22.36 -19.24
N THR A 387 27.34 23.45 -19.97
CA THR A 387 28.39 24.46 -20.23
C THR A 387 28.73 25.26 -18.97
N LEU A 388 27.72 25.71 -18.20
CA LEU A 388 27.92 26.43 -16.95
C LEU A 388 28.57 25.57 -15.86
N GLU A 389 28.19 24.29 -15.76
CA GLU A 389 28.84 23.33 -14.86
C GLU A 389 30.30 23.10 -15.22
N ASN A 390 30.63 22.95 -16.50
CA ASN A 390 32.01 22.81 -16.96
C ASN A 390 32.86 24.06 -16.63
N LEU A 391 32.30 25.26 -16.81
CA LEU A 391 32.96 26.52 -16.48
C LEU A 391 33.12 26.76 -14.97
N GLN A 392 32.21 26.23 -14.14
CA GLN A 392 32.25 26.32 -12.68
C GLN A 392 32.88 25.08 -12.00
N SER A 393 33.54 24.21 -12.78
CA SER A 393 34.08 22.90 -12.34
C SER A 393 35.02 22.95 -11.13
N LEU A 394 35.58 24.12 -10.79
CA LEU A 394 36.41 24.33 -9.61
C LEU A 394 35.63 24.22 -8.27
N ARG A 395 34.29 24.29 -8.29
CA ARG A 395 33.44 24.18 -7.09
C ARG A 395 32.31 23.19 -7.34
N THR A 396 32.58 21.91 -7.07
CA THR A 396 31.68 20.77 -7.34
C THR A 396 30.34 20.81 -6.61
N TYR A 397 30.20 21.65 -5.59
CA TYR A 397 28.95 21.81 -4.82
C TYR A 397 27.95 22.79 -5.44
N TYR A 398 28.31 23.54 -6.48
CA TYR A 398 27.35 24.30 -7.26
C TYR A 398 26.81 23.47 -8.42
N GLN A 399 25.52 23.59 -8.70
CA GLN A 399 24.86 22.95 -9.84
C GLN A 399 23.89 23.91 -10.52
N PHE A 400 23.56 23.62 -11.78
CA PHE A 400 22.55 24.33 -12.55
C PHE A 400 21.54 23.31 -13.07
N TYR A 401 20.27 23.44 -12.72
CA TYR A 401 19.27 22.46 -13.14
C TYR A 401 18.89 22.64 -14.62
N PRO A 402 18.83 21.55 -15.42
CA PRO A 402 18.53 21.65 -16.85
C PRO A 402 17.18 22.30 -17.19
N ASN A 403 16.24 22.21 -16.27
CA ASN A 403 14.85 22.64 -16.47
C ASN A 403 14.63 24.09 -16.01
N GLU A 404 15.66 24.76 -15.50
CA GLU A 404 15.57 26.06 -14.83
C GLU A 404 16.34 27.16 -15.56
N VAL A 405 16.81 26.86 -16.78
CA VAL A 405 17.38 27.88 -17.65
C VAL A 405 16.25 28.73 -18.22
N ALA A 406 16.14 29.95 -17.72
CA ALA A 406 15.22 30.95 -18.20
C ALA A 406 15.82 31.74 -19.37
N VAL A 407 14.96 32.14 -20.31
CA VAL A 407 15.30 33.09 -21.37
C VAL A 407 14.71 34.43 -20.97
N ASP A 408 15.55 35.44 -20.77
CA ASP A 408 15.10 36.80 -20.44
C ASP A 408 15.89 37.85 -21.24
N ARG A 409 15.46 39.12 -21.19
CA ARG A 409 16.04 40.22 -21.98
C ARG A 409 16.38 41.42 -21.11
N TYR A 410 17.61 41.91 -21.23
CA TYR A 410 18.12 43.03 -20.44
C TYR A 410 18.74 44.12 -21.32
N GLN A 411 18.75 45.35 -20.80
CA GLN A 411 19.54 46.45 -21.36
C GLN A 411 20.94 46.44 -20.75
N LEU A 412 21.95 46.11 -21.55
CA LEU A 412 23.35 46.09 -21.15
C LEU A 412 24.16 47.03 -22.05
N GLY A 413 24.81 48.03 -21.47
CA GLY A 413 25.63 48.98 -22.23
C GLY A 413 24.86 49.73 -23.34
N GLY A 414 23.56 49.97 -23.15
CA GLY A 414 22.68 50.61 -24.14
C GLY A 414 22.16 49.67 -25.25
N GLN A 415 22.44 48.37 -25.17
CA GLN A 415 21.96 47.36 -26.10
C GLN A 415 20.95 46.42 -25.43
N TYR A 416 19.86 46.11 -26.15
CA TYR A 416 18.83 45.17 -25.69
C TYR A 416 19.22 43.74 -26.07
N LEU A 417 19.65 42.96 -25.08
CA LEU A 417 20.21 41.62 -25.26
C LEU A 417 19.37 40.55 -24.57
N GLN A 418 19.15 39.44 -25.26
CA GLN A 418 18.57 38.22 -24.75
C GLN A 418 19.66 37.38 -24.09
N LEU A 419 19.44 37.01 -22.84
CA LEU A 419 20.34 36.23 -22.03
C LEU A 419 19.68 34.91 -21.66
N LEU A 420 20.51 33.87 -21.57
CA LEU A 420 20.12 32.62 -20.92
C LEU A 420 20.61 32.70 -19.48
N LEU A 421 19.70 32.55 -18.54
CA LEU A 421 19.95 32.76 -17.12
C LEU A 421 19.61 31.48 -16.38
N ALA A 422 20.44 31.13 -15.42
CA ALA A 422 20.16 30.04 -14.51
C ALA A 422 20.59 30.48 -13.11
N ALA A 423 19.77 30.14 -12.11
CA ALA A 423 20.19 30.29 -10.73
C ALA A 423 21.35 29.32 -10.47
N ARG A 424 22.42 29.83 -9.86
CA ARG A 424 23.47 28.95 -9.34
C ARG A 424 23.01 28.40 -8.01
N GLU A 425 22.71 27.12 -7.97
CA GLU A 425 22.17 26.47 -6.78
C GLU A 425 23.24 25.67 -6.04
N LEU A 426 23.13 25.61 -4.72
CA LEU A 426 23.96 24.76 -3.89
C LEU A 426 23.35 23.35 -3.87
N ASN A 427 24.15 22.34 -4.17
CA ASN A 427 23.82 20.95 -3.90
C ASN A 427 24.44 20.53 -2.56
N PRO A 428 23.65 20.41 -1.48
CA PRO A 428 24.17 20.03 -0.15
C PRO A 428 24.88 18.68 -0.15
N GLU A 429 24.47 17.74 -1.02
CA GLU A 429 25.05 16.40 -1.11
C GLU A 429 26.48 16.42 -1.70
N ARG A 430 26.82 17.47 -2.46
CA ARG A 430 28.13 17.64 -3.11
C ARG A 430 29.11 18.50 -2.30
N VAL A 431 28.68 19.03 -1.15
CA VAL A 431 29.58 19.72 -0.21
C VAL A 431 30.42 18.65 0.51
N THR A 432 31.75 18.78 0.49
CA THR A 432 32.70 17.79 1.03
C THR A 432 32.37 17.38 2.46
N GLN A 433 32.69 16.14 2.85
CA GLN A 433 32.37 15.54 4.16
C GLN A 433 32.81 16.38 5.38
N VAL A 434 33.81 17.25 5.25
CA VAL A 434 34.24 18.17 6.32
C VAL A 434 33.17 19.23 6.66
N ALA A 435 32.31 19.58 5.70
CA ALA A 435 31.17 20.50 5.87
C ALA A 435 29.86 19.78 6.25
N ASN A 436 29.81 18.44 6.23
CA ASN A 436 28.68 17.64 6.73
C ASN A 436 28.82 17.30 8.22
N SER A 437 29.52 18.15 8.98
CA SER A 437 29.44 18.08 10.44
C SER A 437 28.07 18.59 10.90
N TRP A 438 27.51 17.99 11.95
CA TRP A 438 26.24 18.44 12.55
C TRP A 438 26.24 19.96 12.81
N VAL A 439 27.39 20.53 13.19
CA VAL A 439 27.54 21.97 13.48
C VAL A 439 27.24 22.85 12.26
N ALA A 440 27.58 22.42 11.05
CA ALA A 440 27.37 23.18 9.81
C ALA A 440 25.98 22.99 9.16
N LEU A 441 25.18 22.04 9.64
CA LEU A 441 23.84 21.74 9.10
C LEU A 441 22.69 22.38 9.91
N LYS A 442 22.97 22.93 11.10
CA LYS A 442 21.96 23.47 12.03
C LYS A 442 22.11 24.96 12.36
N LEU A 443 23.19 25.59 11.94
CA LEU A 443 23.42 27.04 11.96
C LEU A 443 23.41 27.53 10.51
#